data_AF-A0A432TIB0-F1
#
_entry.id   AF-A0A432TIB0-F1
#
_cell.length_a   1.000
_cell.length_b   1.000
_cell.length_c   1.000
_cell.angle_alpha   90.00
_cell.angle_beta   90.00
_cell.angle_gamma   90.00
#
_symmetry.space_group_name_H-M   'P 1'
#
loop_
_entity.id
_entity.type
_entity.pdbx_description
1 polymer ?
#
loop_
_entity_poly.entity_id
_entity_poly.type
_entity_poly.pdbx_seq_one_letter_code
_entity_poly.pdbx_strand_id
1 'polypeptide(L)'
;EYRDVLLNPKHGYGKNMNPCLDCKGFMVKKAKQWMEENDFDFIITGEVMGQRPMSQRKETMPIVQAESGAGDLLLRPLCAKHLPPTKAEIEGWVDREQLLDFSGRTRKPQMALAKEYGFDDYATPAGGCCFLTDKQYSDKLVDMWESRGNRDYQLDDLMMLKVGRHIRPNKRFKMIIAREEGEVKFLEGYRNQYAHLYSTSCNGPIALIDGEPNQEDVKIAAKILARYSQGRDEDLVDVEVKLQIGVAQQFSVTPFKPEEINKNWMV
;
A
#
# COMPACT_ATOMS: atom_id res chain seq x y z
N GLU A 1 -0.53 -14.99 -7.12
CA GLU A 1 0.01 -15.56 -5.87
C GLU A 1 0.10 -14.54 -4.72
N TYR A 2 0.85 -13.43 -4.86
CA TYR A 2 0.93 -12.42 -3.78
C TYR A 2 -0.43 -11.84 -3.35
N ARG A 3 -1.36 -11.66 -4.31
CA ARG A 3 -2.72 -11.22 -4.01
C ARG A 3 -3.43 -12.12 -2.99
N ASP A 4 -3.28 -13.44 -3.10
CA ASP A 4 -3.95 -14.39 -2.21
C ASP A 4 -3.41 -14.30 -0.78
N VAL A 5 -2.10 -14.07 -0.63
CA VAL A 5 -1.46 -13.81 0.66
C VAL A 5 -2.09 -12.61 1.37
N LEU A 6 -2.45 -11.56 0.60
CA LEU A 6 -3.13 -10.40 1.17
C LEU A 6 -4.59 -10.69 1.50
N LEU A 7 -5.30 -11.41 0.64
CA LEU A 7 -6.73 -11.62 0.78
C LEU A 7 -7.05 -12.67 1.86
N ASN A 8 -6.31 -13.76 1.88
CA ASN A 8 -6.59 -14.92 2.71
C ASN A 8 -5.36 -15.28 3.55
N PRO A 9 -4.90 -14.40 4.46
CA PRO A 9 -3.76 -14.71 5.29
C PRO A 9 -4.09 -15.86 6.24
N LYS A 10 -3.22 -16.87 6.29
CA LYS A 10 -3.37 -18.02 7.16
C LYS A 10 -3.22 -17.63 8.63
N HIS A 11 -2.37 -16.64 8.91
CA HIS A 11 -2.06 -16.17 10.26
C HIS A 11 -2.82 -14.89 10.65
N GLY A 12 -3.81 -14.50 9.83
CA GLY A 12 -4.60 -13.29 10.04
C GLY A 12 -3.82 -11.99 9.81
N TYR A 13 -4.44 -10.87 10.19
CA TYR A 13 -3.82 -9.55 10.08
C TYR A 13 -3.28 -9.06 11.42
N GLY A 14 -2.15 -8.34 11.36
CA GLY A 14 -1.62 -7.57 12.48
C GLY A 14 -2.33 -6.22 12.60
N LYS A 15 -1.56 -5.13 12.63
CA LYS A 15 -2.13 -3.78 12.59
C LYS A 15 -2.83 -3.54 11.25
N ASN A 16 -4.12 -3.18 11.30
CA ASN A 16 -4.99 -2.99 10.14
C ASN A 16 -4.98 -4.22 9.22
N MET A 17 -4.57 -4.06 7.96
CA MET A 17 -4.62 -5.10 6.95
C MET A 17 -3.25 -5.74 6.71
N ASN A 18 -2.37 -5.80 7.72
CA ASN A 18 -0.99 -6.25 7.56
C ASN A 18 -0.78 -7.76 7.81
N PRO A 19 -0.64 -8.61 6.77
CA PRO A 19 -0.34 -10.03 6.90
C PRO A 19 1.18 -10.29 6.88
N CYS A 20 1.93 -9.65 7.78
CA CYS A 20 3.40 -9.61 7.74
C CYS A 20 4.04 -11.02 7.75
N LEU A 21 3.45 -11.98 8.47
CA LEU A 21 3.96 -13.34 8.63
C LEU A 21 3.80 -14.11 7.31
N ASP A 22 2.60 -14.08 6.73
CA ASP A 22 2.32 -14.70 5.43
C ASP A 22 3.11 -14.05 4.29
N CYS A 23 3.25 -12.71 4.29
CA CYS A 23 4.11 -12.00 3.34
C CYS A 23 5.55 -12.49 3.41
N LYS A 24 6.07 -12.73 4.61
CA LYS A 24 7.43 -13.22 4.83
C LYS A 24 7.59 -14.65 4.35
N GLY A 25 6.66 -15.53 4.70
CA GLY A 25 6.60 -16.90 4.16
C GLY A 25 6.61 -16.91 2.63
N PHE A 26 5.77 -16.07 2.01
CA PHE A 26 5.71 -15.94 0.55
C PHE A 26 7.02 -15.42 -0.07
N MET A 27 7.62 -14.36 0.49
CA MET A 27 8.89 -13.81 -0.03
C MET A 27 10.02 -14.85 0.04
N VAL A 28 10.13 -15.57 1.16
CA VAL A 28 11.14 -16.63 1.31
C VAL A 28 10.84 -17.80 0.36
N LYS A 29 9.57 -18.16 0.17
CA LYS A 29 9.18 -19.19 -0.81
C LYS A 29 9.64 -18.83 -2.22
N LYS A 30 9.46 -17.56 -2.61
CA LYS A 30 9.94 -17.05 -3.91
C LYS A 30 11.46 -17.02 -4.00
N ALA A 31 12.14 -16.63 -2.94
CA ALA A 31 13.60 -16.69 -2.87
C ALA A 31 14.12 -18.12 -3.00
N LYS A 32 13.42 -19.11 -2.42
CA LYS A 32 13.74 -20.53 -2.58
C LYS A 32 13.58 -21.01 -4.02
N GLN A 33 12.47 -20.66 -4.67
CA GLN A 33 12.26 -20.98 -6.09
C GLN A 33 13.39 -20.43 -6.95
N TRP A 34 13.74 -19.15 -6.74
CA TRP A 34 14.86 -18.52 -7.43
C TRP A 34 16.19 -19.21 -7.15
N MET A 35 16.46 -19.57 -5.89
CA MET A 35 17.66 -20.29 -5.47
C MET A 35 17.80 -21.63 -6.21
N GLU A 36 16.72 -22.42 -6.28
CA GLU A 36 16.69 -23.70 -7.00
C GLU A 36 16.85 -23.52 -8.52
N GLU A 37 16.23 -22.49 -9.11
CA GLU A 37 16.32 -22.21 -10.55
C GLU A 37 17.70 -21.71 -11.01
N ASN A 38 18.53 -21.21 -10.08
CA ASN A 38 19.82 -20.60 -10.38
C ASN A 38 21.00 -21.30 -9.67
N ASP A 39 20.77 -22.52 -9.16
CA ASP A 39 21.80 -23.35 -8.52
C ASP A 39 22.55 -22.66 -7.37
N PHE A 40 21.83 -21.88 -6.55
CA PHE A 40 22.38 -21.30 -5.32
C PHE A 40 22.22 -22.26 -4.13
N ASP A 41 23.14 -22.20 -3.17
CA ASP A 41 23.20 -23.16 -2.05
C ASP A 41 22.21 -22.85 -0.91
N PHE A 42 21.95 -21.57 -0.62
CA PHE A 42 21.11 -21.13 0.50
C PHE A 42 20.61 -19.68 0.34
N ILE A 43 19.70 -19.26 1.23
CA ILE A 43 19.05 -17.94 1.22
C ILE A 43 19.55 -17.13 2.43
N ILE A 44 19.85 -15.85 2.22
CA ILE A 44 20.17 -14.90 3.29
C ILE A 44 19.07 -13.85 3.42
N THR A 45 18.73 -13.49 4.66
CA THR A 45 17.88 -12.32 4.94
C THR A 45 18.42 -11.44 6.05
N GLY A 46 18.20 -10.13 5.96
CA GLY A 46 18.54 -9.17 7.02
C GLY A 46 17.53 -9.12 8.18
N GLU A 47 16.81 -10.21 8.45
CA GLU A 47 15.84 -10.25 9.55
C GLU A 47 16.53 -10.31 10.91
N VAL A 48 15.98 -9.61 11.90
CA VAL A 48 16.48 -9.63 13.29
C VAL A 48 15.38 -10.09 14.22
N MET A 49 15.70 -11.08 15.05
CA MET A 49 14.79 -11.64 16.05
C MET A 49 14.29 -10.53 17.00
N GLY A 50 12.97 -10.43 17.18
CA GLY A 50 12.29 -9.46 18.03
C GLY A 50 12.10 -8.08 17.42
N GLN A 51 12.56 -7.83 16.18
CA GLN A 51 12.54 -6.48 15.63
C GLN A 51 11.18 -6.06 15.06
N ARG A 52 10.41 -7.02 14.53
CA ARG A 52 9.02 -6.83 14.11
C ARG A 52 8.07 -7.66 14.97
N PRO A 53 7.03 -7.03 15.55
CA PRO A 53 6.19 -7.67 16.54
C PRO A 53 5.33 -8.80 15.96
N MET A 54 5.03 -8.81 14.65
CA MET A 54 4.13 -9.80 14.05
C MET A 54 4.86 -10.98 13.41
N SER A 55 6.00 -10.75 12.73
CA SER A 55 6.66 -11.77 11.91
C SER A 55 8.04 -12.21 12.40
N GLN A 56 8.65 -11.50 13.35
CA GLN A 56 10.03 -11.74 13.77
C GLN A 56 10.16 -12.12 15.24
N ARG A 57 9.08 -12.58 15.89
CA ARG A 57 9.18 -13.16 17.23
C ARG A 57 9.85 -14.53 17.16
N LYS A 58 10.41 -14.99 18.28
CA LYS A 58 11.09 -16.28 18.37
C LYS A 58 10.16 -17.42 17.95
N GLU A 59 8.88 -17.33 18.33
CA GLU A 59 7.86 -18.33 17.97
C GLU A 59 7.45 -18.28 16.48
N THR A 60 7.53 -17.12 15.82
CA THR A 60 7.03 -16.95 14.45
C THR A 60 8.09 -17.18 13.37
N MET A 61 9.37 -17.02 13.68
CA MET A 61 10.44 -17.24 12.71
C MET A 61 10.52 -18.69 12.18
N PRO A 62 10.32 -19.73 13.01
CA PRO A 62 10.23 -21.11 12.51
C PRO A 62 9.04 -21.34 11.57
N ILE A 63 7.92 -20.63 11.77
CA ILE A 63 6.75 -20.71 10.88
C ILE A 63 7.13 -20.26 9.47
N VAL A 64 7.85 -19.14 9.33
CA VAL A 64 8.33 -18.66 8.02
C VAL A 64 9.22 -19.70 7.34
N GLN A 65 10.13 -20.34 8.09
CA GLN A 65 11.02 -21.38 7.54
C GLN A 65 10.25 -22.60 7.06
N ALA A 66 9.30 -23.08 7.85
CA ALA A 66 8.50 -24.25 7.52
C ALA A 66 7.57 -23.97 6.33
N GLU A 67 6.79 -22.89 6.37
CA GLU A 67 5.76 -22.62 5.36
C GLU A 67 6.31 -22.14 4.02
N SER A 68 7.49 -21.52 4.02
CA SER A 68 8.21 -21.20 2.78
C SER A 68 8.84 -22.44 2.14
N GLY A 69 9.01 -23.52 2.90
CA GLY A 69 9.75 -24.70 2.49
C GLY A 69 11.28 -24.51 2.44
N ALA A 70 11.80 -23.38 2.93
CA ALA A 70 13.24 -23.11 2.95
C ALA A 70 13.96 -23.83 4.10
N GLY A 71 13.27 -24.12 5.21
CA GLY A 71 13.84 -24.90 6.32
C GLY A 71 15.14 -24.30 6.87
N ASP A 72 16.18 -25.13 6.93
CA ASP A 72 17.53 -24.80 7.39
C ASP A 72 18.41 -24.16 6.30
N LEU A 73 17.88 -23.92 5.10
CA LEU A 73 18.56 -23.14 4.04
C LEU A 73 18.38 -21.63 4.21
N LEU A 74 17.60 -21.17 5.20
CA LEU A 74 17.39 -19.74 5.45
C LEU A 74 18.30 -19.22 6.56
N LEU A 75 19.40 -18.57 6.17
CA LEU A 75 20.33 -17.91 7.07
C LEU A 75 19.90 -16.47 7.41
N ARG A 76 20.04 -16.11 8.70
CA ARG A 76 19.74 -14.78 9.24
C ARG A 76 20.98 -14.23 9.97
N PRO A 77 21.99 -13.73 9.23
CA PRO A 77 23.33 -13.46 9.78
C PRO A 77 23.33 -12.43 10.91
N LEU A 78 22.37 -11.50 10.93
CA LEU A 78 22.29 -10.46 11.95
C LEU A 78 21.86 -10.99 13.33
N CYS A 79 21.18 -12.13 13.40
CA CYS A 79 20.70 -12.71 14.66
C CYS A 79 20.93 -14.22 14.76
N ALA A 80 21.88 -14.77 14.00
CA ALA A 80 22.11 -16.20 13.86
C ALA A 80 22.45 -16.87 15.21
N LYS A 81 23.15 -16.15 16.09
CA LYS A 81 23.52 -16.63 17.43
C LYS A 81 22.31 -16.95 18.32
N HIS A 82 21.13 -16.44 18.01
CA HIS A 82 19.87 -16.72 18.72
C HIS A 82 19.01 -17.83 18.12
N LEU A 83 19.45 -18.40 16.99
CA LEU A 83 18.70 -19.39 16.22
C LEU A 83 19.47 -20.70 16.11
N PRO A 84 18.78 -21.83 15.85
CA PRO A 84 19.44 -23.08 15.48
C PRO A 84 20.37 -22.89 14.28
N PRO A 85 21.52 -23.58 14.23
CA PRO A 85 22.40 -23.56 13.06
C PRO A 85 21.69 -23.97 11.79
N THR A 86 21.95 -23.23 10.72
CA THR A 86 21.51 -23.54 9.36
C THR A 86 22.44 -24.53 8.69
N LYS A 87 22.02 -25.09 7.55
CA LYS A 87 22.86 -25.98 6.75
C LYS A 87 24.18 -25.31 6.35
N ALA A 88 24.13 -24.02 5.97
CA ALA A 88 25.33 -23.27 5.59
C ALA A 88 26.36 -23.15 6.72
N GLU A 89 25.90 -23.11 7.97
CA GLU A 89 26.77 -23.10 9.15
C GLU A 89 27.31 -24.50 9.47
N ILE A 90 26.46 -25.54 9.36
CA ILE A 90 26.83 -26.94 9.66
C ILE A 90 27.86 -27.48 8.66
N GLU A 91 27.69 -27.16 7.37
CA GLU A 91 28.59 -27.59 6.29
C GLU A 91 29.86 -26.71 6.20
N GLY A 92 29.98 -25.68 7.04
CA GLY A 92 31.14 -24.80 7.08
C GLY A 92 31.25 -23.81 5.92
N TRP A 93 30.20 -23.61 5.13
CA TRP A 93 30.16 -22.57 4.08
C TRP A 93 30.18 -21.17 4.67
N VAL A 94 29.62 -21.03 5.87
CA VAL A 94 29.61 -19.80 6.65
C VAL A 94 30.14 -20.08 8.04
N ASP A 95 31.14 -19.30 8.45
CA ASP A 95 31.67 -19.34 9.80
C ASP A 95 30.69 -18.66 10.78
N ARG A 96 30.07 -19.47 11.65
CA ARG A 96 29.09 -19.00 12.65
C ARG A 96 29.68 -17.97 13.63
N GLU A 97 30.98 -18.02 13.91
CA GLU A 97 31.61 -17.11 14.87
C GLU A 97 31.64 -15.66 14.35
N GLN A 98 31.70 -15.49 13.03
CA GLN A 98 31.65 -14.20 12.34
C GLN A 98 30.22 -13.61 12.27
N LEU A 99 29.19 -14.40 12.62
CA LEU A 99 27.81 -13.95 12.62
C LEU A 99 27.44 -13.15 13.88
N LEU A 100 26.34 -12.42 13.81
CA LEU A 100 25.94 -11.45 14.83
C LEU A 100 24.81 -11.99 15.73
N ASP A 101 24.64 -11.34 16.87
CA ASP A 101 23.68 -11.65 17.93
C ASP A 101 22.68 -10.51 18.16
N PHE A 102 22.33 -9.76 17.12
CA PHE A 102 21.34 -8.69 17.28
C PHE A 102 19.98 -9.26 17.64
N SER A 103 19.29 -8.58 18.55
CA SER A 103 17.94 -8.94 18.95
C SER A 103 17.15 -7.72 19.46
N GLY A 104 15.83 -7.87 19.54
CA GLY A 104 14.92 -6.85 20.05
C GLY A 104 14.55 -5.79 19.02
N ARG A 105 13.97 -4.68 19.49
CA ARG A 105 13.33 -3.67 18.64
C ARG A 105 14.26 -2.58 18.11
N THR A 106 15.42 -2.40 18.75
CA THR A 106 16.37 -1.36 18.38
C THR A 106 17.00 -1.65 17.02
N ARG A 107 17.43 -0.57 16.36
CA ARG A 107 18.16 -0.60 15.07
C ARG A 107 19.53 0.04 15.14
N LYS A 108 19.92 0.52 16.34
CA LYS A 108 21.20 1.20 16.54
C LYS A 108 22.40 0.34 16.11
N PRO A 109 22.46 -0.97 16.41
CA PRO A 109 23.58 -1.80 15.98
C PRO A 109 23.68 -1.92 14.46
N GLN A 110 22.56 -2.09 13.75
CA GLN A 110 22.55 -2.13 12.28
C GLN A 110 22.98 -0.80 11.65
N MET A 111 22.57 0.33 12.22
CA MET A 111 23.00 1.65 11.74
C MET A 111 24.49 1.90 11.99
N ALA A 112 25.02 1.43 13.12
CA ALA A 112 26.46 1.48 13.39
C ALA A 112 27.24 0.62 12.40
N LEU A 113 26.76 -0.60 12.12
CA LEU A 113 27.36 -1.51 11.14
C LEU A 113 27.33 -0.93 9.72
N ALA A 114 26.21 -0.31 9.32
CA ALA A 114 26.11 0.37 8.04
C ALA A 114 27.14 1.51 7.91
N LYS A 115 27.33 2.29 8.98
CA LYS A 115 28.36 3.35 9.04
C LYS A 115 29.77 2.77 8.95
N GLU A 116 30.03 1.65 9.62
CA GLU A 116 31.33 0.97 9.60
C GLU A 116 31.69 0.47 8.19
N TYR A 117 30.72 -0.05 7.44
CA TYR A 117 30.90 -0.46 6.05
C TYR A 117 30.89 0.70 5.04
N GLY A 118 30.67 1.94 5.48
CA GLY A 118 30.58 3.10 4.59
C GLY A 118 29.34 3.10 3.70
N PHE A 119 28.22 2.55 4.18
CA PHE A 119 26.95 2.61 3.47
C PHE A 119 26.28 3.98 3.69
N ASP A 120 26.26 4.80 2.64
CA ASP A 120 25.65 6.13 2.68
C ASP A 120 24.18 6.13 2.23
N ASP A 121 23.76 5.12 1.45
CA ASP A 121 22.38 4.95 0.99
C ASP A 121 21.84 3.57 1.38
N TYR A 122 20.82 3.56 2.24
CA TYR A 122 20.06 2.37 2.60
C TYR A 122 18.62 2.75 2.94
N ALA A 123 17.69 1.87 2.59
CA ALA A 123 16.28 2.10 2.84
C ALA A 123 15.99 2.31 4.34
N THR A 124 15.30 3.40 4.68
CA THR A 124 14.94 3.71 6.07
C THR A 124 14.06 2.58 6.65
N PRO A 125 14.47 1.93 7.75
CA PRO A 125 13.76 0.75 8.28
C PRO A 125 12.40 1.02 8.95
N ALA A 126 11.88 2.24 8.87
CA ALA A 126 10.71 2.69 9.62
C ALA A 126 9.45 1.93 9.18
N GLY A 127 8.61 1.57 10.15
CA GLY A 127 7.32 0.93 9.90
C GLY A 127 6.46 1.85 9.02
N GLY A 128 6.29 1.46 7.76
CA GLY A 128 5.60 2.27 6.75
C GLY A 128 5.80 1.79 5.32
N CYS A 129 6.85 0.99 5.04
CA CYS A 129 7.06 0.46 3.69
C CYS A 129 5.88 -0.41 3.17
N CYS A 130 5.09 -0.98 4.10
CA CYS A 130 3.84 -1.65 3.78
C CYS A 130 2.65 -0.75 4.13
N PHE A 131 2.03 -0.18 3.10
CA PHE A 131 0.86 0.71 3.20
C PHE A 131 -0.32 0.10 3.95
N LEU A 132 -0.37 -1.22 4.06
CA LEU A 132 -1.39 -1.95 4.81
C LEU A 132 -1.32 -1.76 6.33
N THR A 133 -0.26 -1.12 6.83
CA THR A 133 -0.17 -0.67 8.23
C THR A 133 -0.71 0.74 8.44
N ASP A 134 -0.96 1.47 7.36
CA ASP A 134 -1.60 2.79 7.37
C ASP A 134 -3.12 2.62 7.49
N LYS A 135 -3.75 3.42 8.36
CA LYS A 135 -5.19 3.30 8.62
C LYS A 135 -6.00 3.79 7.42
N GLN A 136 -5.67 4.96 6.88
CA GLN A 136 -6.40 5.56 5.76
C GLN A 136 -6.32 4.67 4.52
N TYR A 137 -5.15 4.12 4.22
CA TYR A 137 -5.00 3.18 3.11
C TYR A 137 -5.82 1.90 3.32
N SER A 138 -5.85 1.40 4.56
CA SER A 138 -6.64 0.20 4.90
C SER A 138 -8.14 0.47 4.81
N ASP A 139 -8.60 1.63 5.27
CA ASP A 139 -10.01 2.05 5.18
C ASP A 139 -10.44 2.13 3.70
N LYS A 140 -9.62 2.73 2.84
CA LYS A 140 -9.85 2.76 1.37
C LYS A 140 -9.91 1.37 0.74
N LEU A 141 -9.05 0.45 1.17
CA LEU A 141 -9.06 -0.93 0.67
C LEU A 141 -10.34 -1.66 1.06
N VAL A 142 -10.78 -1.49 2.32
CA VAL A 142 -12.05 -2.05 2.82
C VAL A 142 -13.23 -1.47 2.05
N ASP A 143 -13.28 -0.14 1.88
CA ASP A 143 -14.31 0.55 1.09
C ASP A 143 -14.42 0.01 -0.33
N MET A 144 -13.28 -0.21 -0.99
CA MET A 144 -13.25 -0.78 -2.34
C MET A 144 -13.86 -2.19 -2.38
N TRP A 145 -13.53 -3.05 -1.41
CA TRP A 145 -14.08 -4.40 -1.35
C TRP A 145 -15.59 -4.42 -1.05
N GLU A 146 -16.03 -3.60 -0.09
CA GLU A 146 -17.46 -3.46 0.24
C GLU A 146 -18.25 -2.95 -0.96
N SER A 147 -17.72 -1.95 -1.66
CA SER A 147 -18.34 -1.37 -2.86
C SER A 147 -18.44 -2.35 -4.02
N ARG A 148 -17.44 -3.22 -4.21
CA ARG A 148 -17.42 -4.21 -5.31
C ARG A 148 -18.17 -5.50 -4.98
N GLY A 149 -18.44 -5.75 -3.69
CA GLY A 149 -19.00 -7.02 -3.22
C GLY A 149 -18.05 -8.21 -3.37
N ASN A 150 -16.78 -7.97 -3.70
CA ASN A 150 -15.75 -8.99 -3.82
C ASN A 150 -14.38 -8.39 -3.45
N ARG A 151 -13.41 -9.25 -3.18
CA ARG A 151 -12.08 -8.84 -2.71
C ARG A 151 -11.05 -8.80 -3.83
N ASP A 152 -11.48 -8.88 -5.08
CA ASP A 152 -10.59 -8.95 -6.22
C ASP A 152 -10.07 -7.55 -6.56
N TYR A 153 -8.77 -7.49 -6.84
CA TYR A 153 -8.11 -6.26 -7.24
C TYR A 153 -6.96 -6.53 -8.21
N GLN A 154 -6.63 -5.50 -8.98
CA GLN A 154 -5.45 -5.40 -9.83
C GLN A 154 -4.39 -4.50 -9.17
N LEU A 155 -3.16 -4.51 -9.70
CA LEU A 155 -2.09 -3.66 -9.16
C LEU A 155 -2.49 -2.17 -9.22
N ASP A 156 -3.14 -1.77 -10.31
CA ASP A 156 -3.59 -0.40 -10.54
C ASP A 156 -4.62 0.04 -9.50
N ASP A 157 -5.50 -0.86 -9.05
CA ASP A 157 -6.45 -0.59 -7.96
C ASP A 157 -5.70 -0.17 -6.69
N LEU A 158 -4.64 -0.92 -6.31
CA LEU A 158 -3.85 -0.59 -5.12
C LEU A 158 -3.10 0.74 -5.26
N MET A 159 -2.63 1.05 -6.47
CA MET A 159 -1.98 2.33 -6.75
C MET A 159 -2.96 3.49 -6.65
N MET A 160 -4.18 3.32 -7.18
CA MET A 160 -5.26 4.29 -7.08
C MET A 160 -5.62 4.63 -5.63
N LEU A 161 -5.61 3.65 -4.70
CA LEU A 161 -5.89 3.92 -3.27
C LEU A 161 -4.89 4.87 -2.60
N LYS A 162 -3.67 5.02 -3.15
CA LYS A 162 -2.66 5.96 -2.63
C LYS A 162 -2.87 7.39 -3.08
N VAL A 163 -3.60 7.56 -4.19
CA VAL A 163 -3.68 8.82 -4.91
C VAL A 163 -4.93 9.57 -4.49
N GLY A 164 -4.76 10.86 -4.23
CA GLY A 164 -5.87 11.77 -4.03
C GLY A 164 -6.67 11.57 -2.74
N ARG A 165 -7.73 12.36 -2.65
CA ARG A 165 -8.76 12.30 -1.60
C ARG A 165 -9.89 11.40 -2.08
N HIS A 166 -10.25 10.42 -1.27
CA HIS A 166 -11.35 9.52 -1.56
C HIS A 166 -12.60 10.01 -0.84
N ILE A 167 -13.64 10.32 -1.60
CA ILE A 167 -14.92 10.81 -1.07
C ILE A 167 -16.03 9.96 -1.66
N ARG A 168 -16.84 9.31 -0.83
CA ARG A 168 -17.99 8.50 -1.23
C ARG A 168 -19.29 9.15 -0.75
N PRO A 169 -19.92 10.02 -1.57
CA PRO A 169 -21.16 10.69 -1.18
C PRO A 169 -22.32 9.71 -0.95
N ASN A 170 -22.35 8.59 -1.68
CA ASN A 170 -23.31 7.51 -1.49
C ASN A 170 -22.81 6.19 -2.10
N LYS A 171 -23.65 5.14 -2.06
CA LYS A 171 -23.28 3.79 -2.52
C LYS A 171 -23.03 3.66 -4.04
N ARG A 172 -23.54 4.58 -4.87
CA ARG A 172 -23.44 4.47 -6.34
C ARG A 172 -22.08 4.86 -6.87
N PHE A 173 -21.37 5.77 -6.20
CA PHE A 173 -20.12 6.29 -6.71
C PHE A 173 -19.18 6.80 -5.62
N LYS A 174 -17.89 6.85 -5.95
CA LYS A 174 -16.82 7.46 -5.18
C LYS A 174 -16.02 8.40 -6.08
N MET A 175 -15.58 9.51 -5.52
CA MET A 175 -14.66 10.45 -6.14
C MET A 175 -13.24 10.24 -5.65
N ILE A 176 -12.28 10.35 -6.57
CA ILE A 176 -10.84 10.38 -6.27
C ILE A 176 -10.31 11.72 -6.79
N ILE A 177 -9.99 12.64 -5.88
CA ILE A 177 -9.63 14.04 -6.19
C ILE A 177 -8.15 14.27 -5.96
N ALA A 178 -7.42 14.69 -7.00
CA ALA A 178 -5.99 14.98 -6.88
C ALA A 178 -5.68 16.08 -5.84
N ARG A 179 -4.53 15.96 -5.18
CA ARG A 179 -4.02 16.90 -4.17
C ARG A 179 -2.87 17.75 -4.71
N GLU A 180 -2.11 17.20 -5.63
CA GLU A 180 -0.89 17.79 -6.17
C GLU A 180 -0.69 17.41 -7.65
N GLU A 181 0.23 18.09 -8.32
CA GLU A 181 0.45 17.95 -9.76
C GLU A 181 0.85 16.53 -10.19
N GLY A 182 1.63 15.82 -9.37
CA GLY A 182 2.00 14.43 -9.63
C GLY A 182 0.78 13.49 -9.66
N GLU A 183 -0.18 13.72 -8.75
CA GLU A 183 -1.43 12.98 -8.71
C GLU A 183 -2.35 13.35 -9.88
N VAL A 184 -2.36 14.62 -10.30
CA VAL A 184 -3.10 15.04 -11.50
C VAL A 184 -2.64 14.25 -12.72
N LYS A 185 -1.32 14.24 -12.99
CA LYS A 185 -0.74 13.49 -14.12
C LYS A 185 -1.05 12.00 -14.05
N PHE A 186 -1.02 11.41 -12.86
CA PHE A 186 -1.38 10.01 -12.67
C PHE A 186 -2.86 9.74 -13.00
N LEU A 187 -3.79 10.53 -12.45
CA LEU A 187 -5.23 10.35 -12.67
C LEU A 187 -5.64 10.65 -14.13
N GLU A 188 -4.98 11.58 -14.80
CA GLU A 188 -5.21 11.85 -16.23
C GLU A 188 -4.97 10.62 -17.12
N GLY A 189 -4.02 9.75 -16.75
CA GLY A 189 -3.77 8.48 -17.44
C GLY A 189 -4.99 7.54 -17.46
N TYR A 190 -5.92 7.70 -16.52
CA TYR A 190 -7.10 6.85 -16.38
C TYR A 190 -8.39 7.50 -16.92
N ARG A 191 -8.32 8.68 -17.54
CA ARG A 191 -9.50 9.42 -18.06
C ARG A 191 -10.32 8.67 -19.10
N ASN A 192 -9.71 7.70 -19.80
CA ASN A 192 -10.39 6.86 -20.79
C ASN A 192 -11.11 5.67 -20.14
N GLN A 193 -10.76 5.36 -18.89
CA GLN A 193 -11.32 4.24 -18.13
C GLN A 193 -12.34 4.70 -17.09
N TYR A 194 -12.29 5.96 -16.65
CA TYR A 194 -13.19 6.50 -15.62
C TYR A 194 -13.87 7.77 -16.10
N ALA A 195 -15.10 7.98 -15.62
CA ALA A 195 -15.71 9.29 -15.69
C ALA A 195 -14.85 10.29 -14.91
N HIS A 196 -14.77 11.53 -15.38
CA HIS A 196 -13.88 12.53 -14.80
C HIS A 196 -14.44 13.94 -14.87
N LEU A 197 -13.90 14.80 -14.01
CA LEU A 197 -14.34 16.17 -13.81
C LEU A 197 -13.14 17.11 -13.73
N TYR A 198 -13.30 18.32 -14.26
CA TYR A 198 -12.36 19.41 -14.13
C TYR A 198 -13.09 20.75 -14.05
N SER A 199 -12.50 21.70 -13.33
CA SER A 199 -12.96 23.09 -13.35
C SER A 199 -12.54 23.75 -14.66
N THR A 200 -13.44 24.52 -15.26
CA THR A 200 -13.22 25.27 -16.52
C THR A 200 -13.17 26.78 -16.30
N SER A 201 -13.77 27.29 -15.23
CA SER A 201 -13.71 28.72 -14.89
C SER A 201 -12.53 29.10 -13.99
N CYS A 202 -11.84 28.13 -13.37
CA CYS A 202 -10.69 28.39 -12.51
C CYS A 202 -9.73 27.19 -12.47
N ASN A 203 -8.52 27.39 -11.95
CA ASN A 203 -7.60 26.27 -11.75
C ASN A 203 -8.10 25.38 -10.62
N GLY A 204 -8.02 24.07 -10.82
CA GLY A 204 -8.41 23.08 -9.83
C GLY A 204 -7.84 21.70 -10.15
N PRO A 205 -8.02 20.75 -9.23
CA PRO A 205 -7.60 19.38 -9.47
C PRO A 205 -8.49 18.69 -10.51
N ILE A 206 -8.03 17.56 -11.03
CA ILE A 206 -8.89 16.56 -11.66
C ILE A 206 -9.54 15.68 -10.59
N ALA A 207 -10.77 15.26 -10.83
CA ALA A 207 -11.40 14.16 -10.10
C ALA A 207 -11.83 13.04 -11.02
N LEU A 208 -11.61 11.80 -10.61
CA LEU A 208 -12.21 10.61 -11.23
C LEU A 208 -13.44 10.17 -10.45
N ILE A 209 -14.43 9.61 -11.14
CA ILE A 209 -15.59 8.94 -10.56
C ILE A 209 -15.47 7.43 -10.78
N ASP A 210 -15.45 6.70 -9.67
CA ASP A 210 -15.50 5.24 -9.58
C ASP A 210 -16.94 4.81 -9.22
N GLY A 211 -17.66 4.23 -10.17
CA GLY A 211 -19.07 3.81 -10.03
C GLY A 211 -20.01 4.45 -11.07
N GLU A 212 -21.31 4.33 -10.83
CA GLU A 212 -22.37 4.74 -11.77
C GLU A 212 -23.24 5.85 -11.16
N PRO A 213 -22.81 7.12 -11.22
CA PRO A 213 -23.59 8.24 -10.71
C PRO A 213 -24.82 8.51 -11.58
N ASN A 214 -25.93 8.91 -10.96
CA ASN A 214 -27.05 9.51 -11.68
C ASN A 214 -26.84 11.02 -11.91
N GLN A 215 -27.78 11.70 -12.54
CA GLN A 215 -27.66 13.13 -12.86
C GLN A 215 -27.56 14.04 -11.63
N GLU A 216 -28.24 13.71 -10.54
CA GLU A 216 -28.12 14.46 -9.28
C GLU A 216 -26.77 14.21 -8.60
N ASP A 217 -26.25 12.98 -8.68
CA ASP A 217 -24.91 12.64 -8.19
C ASP A 217 -23.82 13.40 -8.93
N VAL A 218 -23.95 13.57 -10.25
CA VAL A 218 -23.00 14.33 -11.06
C VAL A 218 -22.96 15.80 -10.62
N LYS A 219 -24.12 16.40 -10.32
CA LYS A 219 -24.17 17.77 -9.76
C LYS A 219 -23.51 17.85 -8.38
N ILE A 220 -23.74 16.86 -7.51
CA ILE A 220 -23.08 16.75 -6.20
C ILE A 220 -21.56 16.63 -6.39
N ALA A 221 -21.10 15.79 -7.32
CA ALA A 221 -19.68 15.62 -7.62
C ALA A 221 -19.04 16.92 -8.11
N ALA A 222 -19.72 17.67 -8.98
CA ALA A 222 -19.27 18.97 -9.44
C ALA A 222 -19.11 19.97 -8.27
N LYS A 223 -20.08 20.04 -7.35
CA LYS A 223 -20.00 20.89 -6.14
C LYS A 223 -18.83 20.53 -5.24
N ILE A 224 -18.57 19.23 -5.05
CA ILE A 224 -17.43 18.73 -4.28
C ILE A 224 -16.13 19.14 -4.97
N LEU A 225 -15.99 18.91 -6.27
CA LEU A 225 -14.78 19.29 -7.00
C LEU A 225 -14.51 20.79 -6.93
N ALA A 226 -15.53 21.62 -7.14
CA ALA A 226 -15.44 23.06 -7.06
C ALA A 226 -14.85 23.54 -5.72
N ARG A 227 -15.19 22.88 -4.60
CA ARG A 227 -14.62 23.19 -3.29
C ARG A 227 -13.11 22.93 -3.18
N TYR A 228 -12.58 21.97 -3.93
CA TYR A 228 -11.15 21.69 -3.95
C TYR A 228 -10.40 22.49 -5.01
N SER A 229 -11.09 23.32 -5.79
CA SER A 229 -10.50 24.25 -6.76
C SER A 229 -10.10 25.58 -6.12
N GLN A 230 -9.49 26.47 -6.92
CA GLN A 230 -9.22 27.85 -6.52
C GLN A 230 -10.49 28.71 -6.42
N GLY A 231 -11.58 28.31 -7.09
CA GLY A 231 -12.89 29.00 -7.04
C GLY A 231 -13.76 28.63 -5.84
N ARG A 232 -13.18 28.06 -4.77
CA ARG A 232 -13.92 27.56 -3.60
C ARG A 232 -14.73 28.61 -2.83
N ASP A 233 -14.40 29.89 -2.99
CA ASP A 233 -15.01 31.03 -2.32
C ASP A 233 -15.87 31.87 -3.30
N GLU A 234 -15.99 31.43 -4.56
CA GLU A 234 -16.80 32.06 -5.60
C GLU A 234 -18.27 31.60 -5.51
N ASP A 235 -19.20 32.43 -5.99
CA ASP A 235 -20.63 32.09 -6.01
C ASP A 235 -20.95 30.90 -6.93
N LEU A 236 -20.23 30.81 -8.06
CA LEU A 236 -20.38 29.78 -9.08
C LEU A 236 -19.02 29.39 -9.66
N VAL A 237 -18.83 28.08 -9.85
CA VAL A 237 -17.69 27.50 -10.58
C VAL A 237 -18.23 26.63 -11.71
N ASP A 238 -17.67 26.80 -12.91
CA ASP A 238 -18.03 26.01 -14.08
C ASP A 238 -17.21 24.73 -14.09
N VAL A 239 -17.88 23.59 -14.02
CA VAL A 239 -17.28 22.26 -14.00
C VAL A 239 -17.73 21.50 -15.23
N GLU A 240 -16.76 20.97 -15.98
CA GLU A 240 -17.04 20.00 -17.02
C GLU A 240 -16.98 18.58 -16.42
N VAL A 241 -17.97 17.76 -16.79
CA VAL A 241 -18.08 16.36 -16.40
C VAL A 241 -18.15 15.52 -17.67
N LYS A 242 -17.19 14.62 -17.82
CA LYS A 242 -17.18 13.62 -18.89
C LYS A 242 -17.45 12.25 -18.30
N LEU A 243 -18.65 11.72 -18.56
CA LEU A 243 -18.99 10.34 -18.23
C LEU A 243 -18.32 9.38 -19.22
N GLN A 244 -18.23 8.09 -18.86
CA GLN A 244 -17.66 7.05 -19.75
C GLN A 244 -18.42 6.92 -21.07
N ILE A 245 -19.74 7.16 -21.02
CA ILE A 245 -20.63 7.10 -22.17
C ILE A 245 -21.36 8.44 -22.28
N GLY A 246 -21.41 8.99 -23.50
CA GLY A 246 -22.12 10.22 -23.81
C GLY A 246 -21.23 11.42 -24.07
N VAL A 247 -21.85 12.60 -24.14
CA VAL A 247 -21.18 13.88 -24.40
C VAL A 247 -20.78 14.52 -23.07
N ALA A 248 -19.71 15.32 -23.10
CA ALA A 248 -19.33 16.15 -21.97
C ALA A 248 -20.49 17.08 -21.55
N GLN A 249 -20.69 17.21 -20.24
CA GLN A 249 -21.72 18.03 -19.63
C GLN A 249 -21.04 19.17 -18.88
N GLN A 250 -21.65 20.36 -18.92
CA GLN A 250 -21.16 21.51 -18.17
C GLN A 250 -22.17 21.92 -17.11
N PHE A 251 -21.68 22.23 -15.92
CA PHE A 251 -22.48 22.69 -14.80
C PHE A 251 -21.84 23.93 -14.17
N SER A 252 -22.63 24.98 -13.98
CA SER A 252 -22.27 26.09 -13.08
C SER A 252 -22.83 25.76 -11.70
N VAL A 253 -21.94 25.55 -10.72
CA VAL A 253 -22.33 25.10 -9.38
C VAL A 253 -21.72 25.97 -8.28
N THR A 254 -22.48 26.19 -7.22
CA THR A 254 -21.94 26.77 -5.99
C THR A 254 -21.08 25.74 -5.27
N PRO A 255 -19.80 26.03 -4.99
CA PRO A 255 -18.92 25.13 -4.25
C PRO A 255 -19.50 24.73 -2.90
N PHE A 256 -19.31 23.47 -2.48
CA PHE A 256 -19.69 23.10 -1.11
C PHE A 256 -18.79 23.76 -0.08
N LYS A 257 -19.36 24.28 1.00
CA LYS A 257 -18.59 24.70 2.17
C LYS A 257 -18.05 23.49 2.95
N PRO A 258 -17.00 23.66 3.77
CA PRO A 258 -16.45 22.58 4.61
C PRO A 258 -17.50 21.82 5.43
N GLU A 259 -18.45 22.56 5.99
CA GLU A 259 -19.54 22.05 6.83
C GLU A 259 -20.62 21.29 6.05
N GLU A 260 -20.72 21.53 4.73
CA GLU A 260 -21.68 20.83 3.85
C GLU A 260 -21.14 19.48 3.37
N ILE A 261 -19.82 19.28 3.42
CA ILE A 261 -19.22 17.97 3.15
C ILE A 261 -19.41 17.08 4.38
N ASN A 262 -20.28 16.08 4.24
CA ASN A 262 -20.51 15.13 5.32
C ASN A 262 -19.21 14.38 5.63
N LYS A 263 -18.78 14.42 6.90
CA LYS A 263 -17.57 13.73 7.35
C LYS A 263 -17.60 12.22 7.08
N ASN A 264 -18.79 11.62 7.04
CA ASN A 264 -18.98 10.20 6.75
C ASN A 264 -18.76 9.85 5.26
N TRP A 265 -18.62 10.85 4.38
CA TRP A 265 -18.23 10.62 3.00
C TRP A 265 -16.74 10.41 2.83
N MET A 266 -15.92 10.81 3.81
CA MET A 266 -14.46 10.67 3.71
C MET A 266 -14.06 9.22 3.97
N VAL A 267 -13.25 8.67 3.07
CA VAL A 267 -12.70 7.31 3.14
C VAL A 267 -11.24 7.33 3.56
#